data_AF-A0A530QZX7-F1
#
_entry.id   AF-A0A530QZX7-F1
#
_cell.length_a   1.000
_cell.length_b   1.000
_cell.length_c   1.000
_cell.angle_alpha   90.00
_cell.angle_beta   90.00
_cell.angle_gamma   90.00
#
_symmetry.space_group_name_H-M   'P 1'
#
loop_
_entity.id
_entity.type
_entity.pdbx_description
1 polymer ?
#
loop_
_entity_poly.entity_id
_entity_poly.type
_entity_poly.pdbx_seq_one_letter_code
_entity_poly.pdbx_strand_id
1 'polypeptide(L)'
;AFGQAIRAIGEPIHDQPAETISMAKLLALLFEVTDLFDMATRSELVLLQKTMVVVEGVARTLDPAFNMWKTSEPVVGGWISGNLGPRALLADARDGASALLALARQAPDLAARTERLSREIDLMAEHGLRFDERTARAIGKAEARYTRSGRLALWVIALAMVTIAWKLL
;
A
#
# COMPACT_ATOMS: atom_id res chain seq x y z
N ALA A 1 3.61 3.64 19.11
CA ALA A 1 4.07 2.46 19.89
C ALA A 1 5.58 2.27 19.78
N PHE A 2 6.13 1.93 18.60
CA PHE A 2 7.59 1.71 18.41
C PHE A 2 8.49 2.87 18.87
N GLY A 3 8.17 4.12 18.48
CA GLY A 3 8.98 5.29 18.88
C GLY A 3 9.04 5.53 20.39
N GLN A 4 8.02 5.10 21.15
CA GLN A 4 8.05 5.14 22.61
C GLN A 4 8.94 4.03 23.19
N ALA A 5 8.95 2.84 22.58
CA ALA A 5 9.85 1.76 22.97
C ALA A 5 11.32 2.13 22.74
N ILE A 6 11.63 2.75 21.59
CA ILE A 6 12.98 3.27 21.30
C ILE A 6 13.38 4.38 22.27
N ARG A 7 12.48 5.31 22.59
CA ARG A 7 12.76 6.37 23.57
C ARG A 7 13.02 5.78 24.96
N ALA A 8 12.22 4.81 25.41
CA ALA A 8 12.41 4.14 26.70
C ALA A 8 13.75 3.39 26.82
N ILE A 9 14.30 2.93 25.70
CA ILE A 9 15.66 2.34 25.64
C ILE A 9 16.74 3.43 25.62
N GLY A 10 16.49 4.53 24.91
CA GLY A 10 17.46 5.61 24.65
C GLY A 10 17.65 6.62 25.80
N GLU A 11 16.62 6.89 26.58
CA GLU A 11 16.67 7.89 27.68
C GLU A 11 17.63 7.49 28.82
N PRO A 12 17.62 6.23 29.31
CA PRO A 12 18.49 5.83 30.42
C PRO A 12 19.99 5.76 30.06
N ILE A 13 20.30 5.59 28.78
CA ILE A 13 21.67 5.47 28.25
C ILE A 13 22.27 6.81 27.86
N HIS A 14 21.42 7.82 27.63
CA HIS A 14 21.84 9.16 27.27
C HIS A 14 22.67 9.84 28.37
N ASP A 15 22.28 9.67 29.63
CA ASP A 15 22.88 10.36 30.77
C ASP A 15 23.99 9.53 31.47
N GLN A 16 24.30 8.34 30.97
CA GLN A 16 25.28 7.45 31.60
C GLN A 16 26.58 7.34 30.77
N PRO A 17 27.76 7.28 31.42
CA PRO A 17 29.01 6.98 30.73
C PRO A 17 28.91 5.62 30.04
N ALA A 18 29.38 5.52 28.80
CA ALA A 18 29.31 4.28 28.02
C ALA A 18 30.10 3.11 28.66
N GLU A 19 30.91 3.37 29.69
CA GLU A 19 31.65 2.38 30.48
C GLU A 19 30.73 1.56 31.40
N THR A 20 29.62 2.14 31.85
CA THR A 20 28.64 1.48 32.74
C THR A 20 27.57 0.72 31.96
N ILE A 21 27.54 0.87 30.63
CA ILE A 21 26.51 0.33 29.75
C ILE A 21 27.05 -0.90 29.02
N SER A 22 26.42 -2.06 29.24
CA SER A 22 26.71 -3.25 28.44
C SER A 22 26.18 -3.07 27.02
N MET A 23 27.06 -2.79 26.06
CA MET A 23 26.69 -2.63 24.65
C MET A 23 26.00 -3.88 24.09
N ALA A 24 26.44 -5.08 24.50
CA ALA A 24 25.82 -6.35 24.09
C ALA A 24 24.35 -6.44 24.52
N LYS A 25 24.03 -5.97 25.73
CA LYS A 25 22.66 -5.99 26.28
C LYS A 25 21.76 -4.97 25.59
N LEU A 26 22.31 -3.81 25.25
CA LEU A 26 21.61 -2.74 24.54
C LEU A 26 21.25 -3.16 23.11
N LEU A 27 22.21 -3.79 22.41
CA LEU A 27 22.02 -4.28 21.05
C LEU A 27 20.98 -5.42 20.99
N ALA A 28 21.02 -6.33 21.97
CA ALA A 28 20.01 -7.39 22.11
C ALA A 28 18.61 -6.81 22.33
N LEU A 29 18.48 -5.79 23.18
CA LEU A 29 17.20 -5.14 23.47
C LEU A 29 16.63 -4.40 22.25
N LEU A 30 17.49 -3.78 21.44
CA LEU A 30 17.08 -3.16 20.18
C LEU A 30 16.54 -4.20 19.20
N PHE A 31 17.17 -5.37 19.08
CA PHE A 31 16.70 -6.46 18.23
C PHE A 31 15.39 -7.07 18.72
N GLU A 32 15.27 -7.29 20.03
CA GLU A 32 14.04 -7.81 20.66
C GLU A 32 12.85 -6.87 20.42
N VAL A 33 13.06 -5.55 20.54
CA VAL A 33 12.01 -4.58 20.24
C VAL A 33 11.68 -4.55 18.74
N THR A 34 12.65 -4.64 17.84
CA THR A 34 12.33 -4.72 16.40
C THR A 34 11.55 -5.97 16.03
N ASP A 35 11.83 -7.11 16.67
CA ASP A 35 11.09 -8.36 16.48
C ASP A 35 9.67 -8.27 17.05
N LEU A 36 9.51 -7.68 18.24
CA LEU A 36 8.20 -7.47 18.86
C LEU A 36 7.25 -6.63 17.98
N PHE A 37 7.81 -5.70 17.20
CA PHE A 37 7.06 -4.84 16.29
C PHE A 37 7.06 -5.34 14.82
N ASP A 38 7.52 -6.57 14.56
CA ASP A 38 7.60 -7.21 13.24
C ASP A 38 8.23 -6.29 12.17
N MET A 39 9.29 -5.57 12.56
CA MET A 39 9.94 -4.62 11.65
C MET A 39 10.78 -5.37 10.62
N ALA A 40 10.40 -5.25 9.35
CA ALA A 40 11.26 -5.67 8.24
C ALA A 40 12.66 -5.05 8.40
N THR A 41 13.68 -5.90 8.38
CA THR A 41 15.07 -5.48 8.64
C THR A 41 15.51 -4.45 7.60
N ARG A 42 15.62 -3.19 8.01
CA ARG A 42 16.08 -2.11 7.12
C ARG A 42 17.60 -2.11 7.07
N SER A 43 18.17 -2.44 5.91
CA SER A 43 19.61 -2.54 5.68
C SER A 43 20.39 -1.28 6.07
N GLU A 44 19.76 -0.12 5.91
CA GLU A 44 20.30 1.20 6.20
C GLU A 44 20.50 1.40 7.70
N LEU A 45 19.64 0.81 8.54
CA LEU A 45 19.78 0.84 10.01
C LEU A 45 20.90 -0.09 10.47
N VAL A 46 21.06 -1.24 9.83
CA VAL A 46 22.17 -2.17 10.12
C VAL A 46 23.52 -1.54 9.74
N LEU A 47 23.58 -0.84 8.61
CA LEU A 47 24.78 -0.11 8.21
C LEU A 47 25.11 1.03 9.19
N LEU A 48 24.09 1.76 9.65
CA LEU A 48 24.27 2.79 10.68
C LEU A 48 24.80 2.18 11.98
N GLN A 49 24.24 1.07 12.45
CA GLN A 49 24.71 0.38 13.66
C GLN A 49 26.16 -0.11 13.50
N LYS A 50 26.51 -0.74 12.37
CA LYS A 50 27.88 -1.17 12.09
C LYS A 50 28.86 0.01 12.11
N THR A 51 28.51 1.12 11.46
CA THR A 51 29.38 2.31 11.41
C THR A 51 29.52 2.95 12.79
N MET A 52 28.45 3.07 13.56
CA MET A 52 28.51 3.56 14.95
C MET A 52 29.42 2.68 15.82
N VAL A 53 29.27 1.35 15.78
CA VAL A 53 30.13 0.42 16.55
C VAL A 53 31.60 0.54 16.14
N VAL A 54 31.90 0.66 14.85
CA VAL A 54 33.27 0.85 14.35
C VAL A 54 33.85 2.19 14.83
N VAL A 55 33.10 3.28 14.72
CA VAL A 55 33.54 4.61 15.17
C VAL A 55 33.78 4.63 16.67
N GLU A 56 32.87 4.07 17.47
CA GLU A 56 33.03 3.96 18.92
C GLU A 56 34.26 3.12 19.29
N GLY A 57 34.45 1.97 18.62
CA GLY A 57 35.60 1.10 18.83
C GLY A 57 36.93 1.81 18.54
N VAL A 58 37.03 2.55 17.43
CA VAL A 58 38.23 3.33 17.09
C VAL A 58 38.43 4.48 18.08
N ALA A 59 37.39 5.26 18.37
CA ALA A 59 37.48 6.40 19.29
C ALA A 59 37.91 5.96 20.70
N ARG A 60 37.40 4.83 21.20
CA ARG A 60 37.77 4.27 22.52
C ARG A 60 39.19 3.74 22.61
N THR A 61 39.83 3.42 21.48
CA THR A 61 41.27 3.11 21.49
C THR A 61 42.14 4.34 21.74
N LEU A 62 41.61 5.54 21.46
CA LEU A 62 42.30 6.82 21.65
C LEU A 62 41.91 7.49 22.98
N ASP A 63 40.63 7.49 23.32
CA ASP A 63 40.08 8.03 24.57
C ASP A 63 39.15 6.98 25.20
N PRO A 64 39.60 6.26 26.25
CA PRO A 64 38.79 5.24 26.91
C PRO A 64 37.45 5.78 27.45
N ALA A 65 37.39 7.07 27.81
CA ALA A 65 36.21 7.73 28.35
C ALA A 65 35.32 8.37 27.28
N PHE A 66 35.60 8.10 25.99
CA PHE A 66 34.85 8.66 24.87
C PHE A 66 33.36 8.31 24.94
N ASN A 67 32.52 9.34 24.80
CA ASN A 67 31.07 9.21 24.70
C ASN A 67 30.61 9.60 23.28
N MET A 68 30.22 8.60 22.48
CA MET A 68 29.76 8.78 21.10
C MET A 68 28.50 9.65 21.01
N TRP A 69 27.55 9.48 21.94
CA TRP A 69 26.27 10.20 21.92
C TRP A 69 26.48 11.71 22.06
N LYS A 70 27.20 12.12 23.12
CA LYS A 70 27.56 13.52 23.36
C LYS A 70 28.33 14.14 22.20
N THR A 71 29.23 13.37 21.60
CA THR A 71 30.03 13.85 20.45
C THR A 71 29.19 14.00 19.18
N SER A 72 28.19 13.13 18.98
CA SER A 72 27.30 13.16 17.82
C SER A 72 26.19 14.21 17.90
N GLU A 73 25.87 14.69 19.11
CA GLU A 73 24.79 15.64 19.39
C GLU A 73 24.77 16.87 18.46
N PRO A 74 25.87 17.63 18.26
CA PRO A 74 25.84 18.80 17.38
C PRO A 74 25.59 18.43 15.91
N VAL A 75 26.05 17.27 15.45
CA VAL A 75 25.84 16.80 14.07
C VAL A 75 24.39 16.43 13.86
N VAL A 76 23.82 15.62 14.77
CA VAL A 76 22.43 15.19 14.71
C VAL A 76 21.48 16.38 14.92
N GLY A 77 21.77 17.26 15.87
CA GLY A 77 20.97 18.47 16.13
C GLY A 77 20.97 19.43 14.94
N GLY A 78 22.11 19.63 14.28
CA GLY A 78 22.20 20.39 13.03
C GLY A 78 21.34 19.78 11.92
N TRP A 79 21.38 18.45 11.76
CA TRP A 79 20.56 17.76 10.77
C TRP A 79 19.06 17.84 11.09
N ILE A 80 18.65 17.61 12.33
CA ILE A 80 17.26 17.69 12.78
C ILE A 80 16.71 19.11 12.56
N SER A 81 17.45 20.13 13.00
CA SER A 81 17.01 21.53 12.84
C SER A 81 16.91 21.93 11.36
N GLY A 82 17.77 21.41 10.49
CA GLY A 82 17.73 21.65 9.05
C GLY A 82 16.60 20.91 8.32
N ASN A 83 16.34 19.65 8.68
CA ASN A 83 15.48 18.74 7.90
C ASN A 83 14.11 18.47 8.52
N LEU A 84 13.98 18.57 9.85
CA LEU A 84 12.72 18.43 10.58
C LEU A 84 12.30 19.72 11.31
N GLY A 85 13.05 20.81 11.11
CA GLY A 85 12.76 22.09 11.75
C GLY A 85 11.54 22.82 11.18
N PRO A 86 11.24 24.03 11.71
CA PRO A 86 10.09 24.82 11.30
C PRO A 86 10.07 25.15 9.81
N ARG A 87 11.25 25.29 9.19
CA ARG A 87 11.39 25.54 7.75
C ARG A 87 10.93 24.36 6.90
N ALA A 88 11.26 23.14 7.30
CA ALA A 88 10.80 21.92 6.62
C ALA A 88 9.29 21.79 6.74
N LEU A 89 8.75 22.01 7.95
CA LEU A 89 7.30 22.00 8.17
C LEU A 89 6.56 23.05 7.30
N LEU A 90 7.14 24.24 7.14
CA LEU A 90 6.56 25.28 6.29
C LEU A 90 6.61 24.92 4.80
N ALA A 91 7.68 24.27 4.36
CA ALA A 91 7.82 23.77 3.00
C ALA A 91 6.79 22.66 2.72
N ASP A 92 6.67 21.69 3.61
CA ASP A 92 5.68 20.60 3.51
C ASP A 92 4.25 21.13 3.50
N ALA A 93 3.96 22.13 4.34
CA ALA A 93 2.65 22.79 4.36
C ALA A 93 2.34 23.52 3.05
N ARG A 94 3.33 24.18 2.45
CA ARG A 94 3.19 24.84 1.14
C ARG A 94 2.91 23.82 0.05
N ASP A 95 3.63 22.71 0.04
CA ASP A 95 3.45 21.65 -0.95
C ASP A 95 2.07 21.00 -0.79
N GLY A 96 1.65 20.70 0.44
CA GLY A 96 0.32 20.20 0.75
C GLY A 96 -0.80 21.17 0.33
N ALA A 97 -0.63 22.48 0.60
CA ALA A 97 -1.58 23.50 0.15
C ALA A 97 -1.67 23.56 -1.38
N SER A 98 -0.55 23.43 -2.09
CA SER A 98 -0.52 23.42 -3.55
C SER A 98 -1.25 22.20 -4.13
N ALA A 99 -1.08 21.02 -3.51
CA ALA A 99 -1.75 19.79 -3.91
C ALA A 99 -3.27 19.87 -3.67
N LEU A 100 -3.69 20.40 -2.52
CA LEU A 100 -5.11 20.65 -2.23
C LEU A 100 -5.73 21.63 -3.22
N LEU A 101 -4.99 22.69 -3.60
CA LEU A 101 -5.47 23.67 -4.55
C LEU A 101 -5.57 23.10 -5.97
N ALA A 102 -4.64 22.22 -6.36
CA ALA A 102 -4.72 21.47 -7.61
C ALA A 102 -5.94 20.54 -7.64
N LEU A 103 -6.22 19.82 -6.55
CA LEU A 103 -7.41 18.98 -6.40
C LEU A 103 -8.70 19.82 -6.47
N ALA A 104 -8.76 20.95 -5.77
CA ALA A 104 -9.91 21.84 -5.79
C ALA A 104 -10.22 22.37 -7.20
N ARG A 105 -9.18 22.67 -8.00
CA ARG A 105 -9.35 23.06 -9.41
C ARG A 105 -9.89 21.94 -10.30
N GLN A 106 -9.60 20.68 -9.97
CA GLN A 106 -10.06 19.52 -10.73
C GLN A 106 -11.42 18.99 -10.25
N ALA A 107 -11.85 19.35 -9.04
CA ALA A 107 -13.14 18.99 -8.47
C ALA A 107 -14.35 19.23 -9.38
N PRO A 108 -14.51 20.38 -10.08
CA PRO A 108 -15.65 20.58 -10.98
C PRO A 108 -15.67 19.61 -12.16
N ASP A 109 -14.52 19.25 -12.73
CA ASP A 109 -14.44 18.27 -13.82
C ASP A 109 -14.76 16.86 -13.33
N LEU A 110 -14.30 16.49 -12.13
CA LEU A 110 -14.65 15.22 -11.49
C LEU A 110 -16.16 15.14 -11.20
N ALA A 111 -16.76 16.21 -10.70
CA ALA A 111 -18.20 16.30 -10.47
C ALA A 111 -18.98 16.13 -11.80
N ALA A 112 -18.57 16.84 -12.85
CA ALA A 112 -19.20 16.74 -14.17
C ALA A 112 -19.08 15.33 -14.77
N ARG A 113 -17.93 14.67 -14.61
CA ARG A 113 -17.73 13.27 -15.04
C ARG A 113 -18.64 12.31 -14.28
N THR A 114 -18.76 12.50 -12.97
CA THR A 114 -19.61 11.66 -12.10
C THR A 114 -21.08 11.84 -12.45
N GLU A 115 -21.52 13.06 -12.71
CA GLU A 115 -22.90 13.34 -13.14
C GLU A 115 -23.22 12.72 -14.51
N ARG A 116 -22.28 12.75 -15.46
CA ARG A 116 -22.44 12.06 -16.75
C ARG A 116 -22.53 10.55 -16.57
N LEU A 117 -21.66 9.96 -15.74
CA LEU A 117 -21.68 8.53 -15.45
C LEU A 117 -22.99 8.11 -14.80
N SER A 118 -23.49 8.88 -13.82
CA SER A 118 -24.78 8.62 -13.17
C SER A 118 -25.92 8.62 -14.19
N ARG A 119 -25.99 9.64 -15.05
CA ARG A 119 -27.01 9.70 -16.10
C ARG A 119 -26.93 8.53 -17.06
N GLU A 120 -25.73 8.11 -17.45
CA GLU A 120 -25.54 6.98 -18.34
C GLU A 120 -25.98 5.66 -17.69
N ILE A 121 -25.70 5.48 -16.40
CA ILE A 121 -26.19 4.34 -15.61
C ILE A 121 -27.73 4.36 -15.51
N ASP A 122 -28.34 5.50 -15.22
CA ASP A 122 -29.80 5.63 -15.13
C ASP A 122 -30.48 5.31 -16.47
N LEU A 123 -29.92 5.82 -17.58
CA LEU A 123 -30.41 5.53 -18.94
C LEU A 123 -30.27 4.05 -19.30
N MET A 124 -29.19 3.40 -18.87
CA MET A 124 -29.00 1.95 -19.02
C MET A 124 -30.00 1.15 -18.18
N ALA A 125 -30.39 1.63 -17.00
CA ALA A 125 -31.37 0.98 -16.14
C ALA A 125 -32.80 1.09 -16.70
N GLU A 126 -33.17 2.24 -17.29
CA GLU A 126 -34.50 2.44 -17.88
C GLU A 126 -34.67 1.77 -19.26
N HIS A 127 -33.67 1.89 -20.14
CA HIS A 127 -33.78 1.44 -21.53
C HIS A 127 -33.06 0.12 -21.82
N GLY A 128 -32.42 -0.47 -20.82
CA GLY A 128 -31.59 -1.66 -20.95
C GLY A 128 -30.22 -1.35 -21.57
N LEU A 129 -29.28 -2.29 -21.42
CA LEU A 129 -27.92 -2.16 -21.94
C LEU A 129 -27.93 -2.13 -23.48
N ARG A 130 -27.66 -0.95 -24.06
CA ARG A 130 -27.42 -0.81 -25.50
C ARG A 130 -26.04 -1.35 -25.83
N PHE A 131 -25.97 -2.64 -26.14
CA PHE A 131 -24.75 -3.24 -26.65
C PHE A 131 -24.38 -2.63 -27.99
N ASP A 132 -23.09 -2.36 -28.18
CA ASP A 132 -22.54 -1.99 -29.48
C ASP A 132 -22.95 -3.02 -30.55
N GLU A 133 -23.13 -2.55 -31.79
CA GLU A 133 -23.64 -3.37 -32.89
C GLU A 133 -22.80 -4.64 -33.13
N ARG A 134 -21.48 -4.59 -32.83
CA ARG A 134 -20.60 -5.77 -32.90
C ARG A 134 -20.95 -6.81 -31.84
N THR A 135 -21.23 -6.37 -30.61
CA THR A 135 -21.59 -7.24 -29.49
C THR A 135 -22.97 -7.86 -29.71
N ALA A 136 -23.95 -7.07 -30.16
CA ALA A 136 -25.29 -7.56 -30.51
C ALA A 136 -25.24 -8.62 -31.63
N ARG A 137 -24.46 -8.37 -32.69
CA ARG A 137 -24.27 -9.35 -33.79
C ARG A 137 -23.54 -10.62 -33.34
N ALA A 138 -22.56 -10.53 -32.44
CA ALA A 138 -21.85 -11.69 -31.92
C ALA A 138 -22.77 -12.60 -31.09
N ILE A 139 -23.59 -12.01 -30.23
CA ILE A 139 -24.60 -12.73 -29.43
C ILE A 139 -25.65 -13.38 -30.35
N GLY A 140 -26.19 -12.63 -31.32
CA GLY A 140 -27.17 -13.17 -32.27
C GLY A 140 -26.61 -14.34 -33.12
N LYS A 141 -25.34 -14.29 -33.52
CA LYS A 141 -24.67 -15.41 -34.21
C LYS A 141 -24.44 -16.63 -33.31
N ALA A 142 -24.27 -16.43 -32.01
CA ALA A 142 -24.16 -17.53 -31.05
C ALA A 142 -25.51 -18.22 -30.83
N GLU A 143 -26.60 -17.46 -30.74
CA GLU A 143 -27.95 -17.97 -30.51
C GLU A 143 -28.52 -18.75 -31.72
N ALA A 144 -28.20 -18.31 -32.95
CA ALA A 144 -28.59 -19.00 -34.18
C ALA A 144 -28.05 -20.44 -34.30
N ARG A 145 -26.97 -20.78 -33.57
CA ARG A 145 -26.43 -22.15 -33.53
C ARG A 145 -27.26 -23.07 -32.64
N TYR A 146 -27.89 -22.54 -31.59
CA TYR A 146 -28.69 -23.32 -30.63
C TYR A 146 -30.10 -23.64 -31.14
N THR A 147 -30.69 -22.74 -31.93
CA THR A 147 -32.05 -22.95 -32.50
C THR A 147 -32.09 -24.06 -33.56
N ARG A 148 -30.96 -24.35 -34.23
CA ARG A 148 -30.87 -25.46 -35.20
C ARG A 148 -30.95 -26.83 -34.53
N SER A 149 -30.31 -27.04 -33.37
CA SER A 149 -30.41 -28.29 -32.61
C SER A 149 -31.78 -28.43 -31.94
N GLY A 150 -32.38 -27.32 -31.48
CA GLY A 150 -33.74 -27.31 -30.91
C GLY A 150 -34.81 -27.79 -31.90
N ARG A 151 -34.75 -27.37 -33.17
CA ARG A 151 -35.69 -27.87 -34.21
C ARG A 151 -35.52 -29.36 -34.49
N LEU A 152 -34.29 -29.88 -34.48
CA LEU A 152 -34.05 -31.32 -34.64
C LEU A 152 -34.63 -32.12 -33.46
N ALA A 153 -34.46 -31.62 -32.23
CA ALA A 153 -35.06 -32.25 -31.05
C ALA A 153 -36.59 -32.30 -31.14
N LEU A 154 -37.24 -31.23 -31.61
CA LEU A 154 -38.69 -31.21 -31.83
C LEU A 154 -39.13 -32.24 -32.88
N TRP A 155 -38.37 -32.41 -33.97
CA TRP A 155 -38.66 -33.45 -34.97
C TRP A 155 -38.48 -34.86 -34.42
N VAL A 156 -37.46 -35.10 -33.58
CA VAL A 156 -37.24 -36.39 -32.92
C VAL A 156 -38.39 -36.72 -31.97
N ILE A 157 -38.85 -35.75 -31.17
CA ILE A 157 -40.00 -35.91 -30.27
C ILE A 157 -41.28 -36.20 -31.08
N ALA A 158 -41.51 -35.45 -32.17
CA ALA A 158 -42.67 -35.67 -33.03
C ALA A 158 -42.65 -37.09 -33.66
N LEU A 159 -41.50 -37.56 -34.14
CA LEU A 159 -41.35 -38.90 -34.69
C LEU A 159 -41.59 -39.97 -33.62
N ALA A 160 -41.04 -39.80 -32.42
CA ALA A 160 -41.24 -40.71 -31.30
C ALA A 160 -42.74 -40.85 -30.95
N MET A 161 -43.47 -39.73 -30.89
CA MET A 161 -44.93 -39.73 -30.66
C MET A 161 -45.68 -40.53 -31.72
N VAL A 162 -45.33 -40.37 -33.00
CA VAL A 162 -45.95 -41.13 -34.11
C VAL A 162 -45.67 -42.62 -33.98
N THR A 163 -44.44 -43.01 -33.65
CA THR A 163 -44.09 -44.44 -33.49
C THR A 163 -44.80 -45.10 -32.31
N ILE A 164 -45.03 -44.36 -31.22
CA ILE A 164 -45.80 -44.85 -30.06
C ILE A 164 -47.26 -45.04 -30.44
N ALA A 165 -47.86 -44.08 -31.16
CA ALA A 165 -49.25 -44.16 -31.60
C ALA A 165 -49.49 -45.36 -32.54
N TRP A 166 -48.56 -45.65 -33.45
CA TRP A 166 -48.67 -46.81 -34.35
C TRP A 166 -48.55 -48.15 -33.59
N LYS A 167 -47.72 -48.23 -32.55
CA LYS A 167 -47.61 -49.45 -31.73
C LYS A 167 -48.84 -49.74 -30.88
N LEU A 168 -49.71 -48.75 -30.66
CA LEU A 168 -50.90 -48.88 -29.81
C LEU A 168 -52.16 -49.29 -30.60
N LEU A 169 -52.10 -49.28 -31.94
CA LEU A 169 -53.19 -49.61 -32.86
C LEU A 169 -53.00 -51.03 -33.43
#